data_AF-A0A8X8YJ59-F1
#
_entry.id   AF-A0A8X8YJ59-F1
#
_cell.length_a   1.000
_cell.length_b   1.000
_cell.length_c   1.000
_cell.angle_alpha   90.00
_cell.angle_beta   90.00
_cell.angle_gamma   90.00
#
_symmetry.space_group_name_H-M   'P 1'
#
loop_
_entity.id
_entity.type
_entity.pdbx_description
1 polymer ?
#
loop_
_entity_poly.entity_id
_entity_poly.type
_entity_poly.pdbx_seq_one_letter_code
_entity_poly.pdbx_strand_id
1 'polypeptide(L)'
;MNIFVVRAKIGNSLEELHCLNLKGELSIQHLERVTNHLDAKKANIADKKNLMMLTLSWERNGLSKLEEEDEKVLEALRTSLQS
;
A
#
# COMPACT_ATOMS: atom_id res chain seq x y z
N MET A 1 -9.16 -12.48 6.44
CA MET A 1 -7.94 -11.67 6.27
C MET A 1 -7.51 -11.74 4.81
N ASN A 2 -7.36 -10.59 4.14
CA ASN A 2 -6.89 -10.48 2.75
C ASN A 2 -5.41 -10.12 2.74
N ILE A 3 -4.63 -10.69 1.83
CA ILE A 3 -3.19 -10.40 1.69
C ILE A 3 -2.92 -9.89 0.29
N PHE A 4 -2.30 -8.72 0.19
CA PHE A 4 -1.79 -8.15 -1.04
C PHE A 4 -0.27 -8.09 -0.98
N VAL A 5 0.38 -8.68 -1.98
CA VAL A 5 1.85 -8.80 -2.03
C VAL A 5 2.34 -7.89 -3.15
N VAL A 6 3.04 -6.81 -2.80
CA VAL A 6 3.60 -5.90 -3.79
C VAL A 6 4.72 -6.63 -4.55
N ARG A 7 4.59 -6.68 -5.88
CA ARG A 7 5.55 -7.35 -6.75
C ARG A 7 6.52 -6.31 -7.31
N ALA A 8 7.81 -6.66 -7.38
CA ALA A 8 8.87 -5.77 -7.91
C ALA A 8 8.79 -5.54 -9.44
N LYS A 9 7.75 -6.03 -10.12
CA LYS A 9 7.61 -5.91 -11.57
C LYS A 9 6.89 -4.61 -11.91
N ILE A 10 7.41 -3.92 -12.94
CA ILE A 10 6.80 -2.74 -13.57
C ILE A 10 5.31 -3.04 -13.88
N GLY A 11 4.41 -2.21 -13.37
CA GLY A 11 2.96 -2.30 -13.62
C GLY A 11 2.12 -2.98 -12.53
N ASN A 12 2.71 -3.56 -11.48
CA ASN A 12 1.94 -4.04 -10.32
C ASN A 12 1.85 -2.92 -9.28
N SER A 13 0.95 -1.99 -9.54
CA SER A 13 0.75 -0.81 -8.69
C SER A 13 -0.31 -1.09 -7.63
N LEU A 14 -0.17 -0.44 -6.48
CA LEU A 14 -1.19 -0.44 -5.42
C LEU A 14 -2.56 0.04 -5.93
N GLU A 15 -2.63 0.69 -7.09
CA GLU A 15 -3.84 1.01 -7.85
C GLU A 15 -4.77 -0.21 -8.05
N GLU A 16 -4.26 -1.44 -8.17
CA GLU A 16 -5.10 -2.64 -8.28
C GLU A 16 -6.05 -2.80 -7.08
N LEU A 17 -5.63 -2.34 -5.90
CA LEU A 17 -6.48 -2.35 -4.70
C LEU A 17 -7.73 -1.48 -4.89
N HIS A 18 -7.71 -0.47 -5.77
CA HIS A 18 -8.87 0.37 -6.06
C HIS A 18 -10.07 -0.45 -6.54
N CYS A 19 -9.83 -1.42 -7.43
CA CYS A 19 -10.89 -2.23 -8.04
C CYS A 19 -11.35 -3.39 -7.14
N LEU A 20 -10.71 -3.61 -5.98
CA LEU A 20 -11.04 -4.72 -5.08
C LEU A 20 -12.03 -4.30 -4.00
N ASN A 21 -13.11 -5.09 -3.86
CA ASN A 21 -14.08 -4.96 -2.78
C ASN A 21 -13.55 -5.61 -1.49
N LEU A 22 -12.60 -4.95 -0.84
CA LEU A 22 -11.95 -5.46 0.38
C LEU A 22 -12.81 -5.15 1.61
N LYS A 23 -12.97 -6.15 2.47
CA LYS A 23 -13.72 -6.07 3.74
C LYS A 23 -12.94 -6.74 4.87
N GLY A 24 -13.18 -6.32 6.10
CA GLY A 24 -12.53 -6.86 7.29
C GLY A 24 -11.07 -6.42 7.35
N GLU A 25 -10.15 -7.35 7.18
CA GLU A 25 -8.71 -7.09 7.37
C GLU A 25 -7.95 -7.19 6.04
N LEU A 26 -7.01 -6.27 5.81
CA LEU A 26 -6.09 -6.26 4.67
C LEU A 26 -4.65 -6.14 5.19
N SER A 27 -3.78 -7.04 4.73
CA SER A 27 -2.34 -6.94 4.91
C SER A 27 -1.67 -6.67 3.58
N ILE A 28 -0.86 -5.60 3.51
CA ILE A 28 -0.05 -5.25 2.34
C ILE A 28 1.41 -5.52 2.68
N GLN A 29 2.06 -6.38 1.89
CA GLN A 29 3.44 -6.83 2.12
C GLN A 29 4.37 -6.35 1.01
N HIS A 30 5.65 -6.21 1.35
CA HIS A 30 6.73 -5.73 0.48
C HIS A 30 6.57 -4.30 -0.05
N LEU A 31 6.08 -3.39 0.78
CA LEU A 31 5.89 -1.99 0.39
C LEU A 31 7.17 -1.28 -0.05
N GLU A 32 8.35 -1.77 0.34
CA GLU A 32 9.65 -1.26 -0.15
C GLU A 32 9.82 -1.37 -1.68
N ARG A 33 9.05 -2.26 -2.31
CA ARG A 33 9.03 -2.47 -3.76
C ARG A 33 8.20 -1.43 -4.51
N VAL A 34 7.45 -0.59 -3.80
CA VAL A 34 6.74 0.53 -4.42
C VAL A 34 7.77 1.53 -4.95
N THR A 35 7.78 1.72 -6.27
CA THR A 35 8.65 2.68 -6.95
C THR A 35 7.96 4.02 -7.21
N ASN A 36 6.62 4.06 -7.14
CA ASN A 36 5.81 5.25 -7.34
C ASN A 36 4.79 5.39 -6.21
N HIS A 37 5.10 6.20 -5.20
CA HIS A 37 4.20 6.44 -4.07
C HIS A 37 2.89 7.14 -4.49
N LEU A 38 2.87 7.88 -5.60
CA LEU A 38 1.63 8.49 -6.09
C LEU A 38 0.61 7.44 -6.56
N ASP A 39 1.06 6.29 -7.05
CA ASP A 39 0.16 5.18 -7.38
C ASP A 39 -0.45 4.54 -6.12
N ALA A 40 0.23 4.65 -4.97
CA ALA A 40 -0.34 4.22 -3.68
C ALA A 40 -1.58 5.04 -3.30
N LYS A 41 -1.64 6.32 -3.68
CA LYS A 41 -2.81 7.16 -3.45
C LYS A 41 -4.03 6.66 -4.23
N LYS A 42 -3.82 6.14 -5.45
CA LYS A 42 -4.90 5.60 -6.29
C LYS A 42 -5.52 4.32 -5.74
N ALA A 43 -4.80 3.59 -4.88
CA ALA A 43 -5.32 2.42 -4.16
C ALA A 43 -6.62 2.74 -3.39
N ASN A 44 -6.79 4.01 -3.00
CA ASN A 44 -7.99 4.56 -2.39
C ASN A 44 -8.52 3.64 -1.28
N ILE A 45 -7.67 3.44 -0.27
CA ILE A 45 -7.98 2.54 0.84
C ILE A 45 -9.12 3.12 1.69
N ALA A 46 -9.29 4.44 1.68
CA ALA A 46 -10.34 5.16 2.38
C ALA A 46 -11.75 4.87 1.92
N ASP A 47 -11.95 4.71 0.60
CA ASP A 47 -13.26 4.38 0.07
C ASP A 47 -13.72 2.97 0.47
N LYS A 48 -12.80 2.15 1.01
CA LYS A 48 -13.10 0.81 1.52
C LYS A 48 -13.64 0.90 2.94
N LYS A 49 -14.83 1.47 3.10
CA LYS A 49 -15.54 1.67 4.39
C LYS A 49 -15.78 0.39 5.20
N ASN A 50 -15.71 -0.77 4.56
CA ASN A 50 -15.85 -2.07 5.20
C ASN A 50 -14.52 -2.67 5.67
N LEU A 51 -13.41 -1.96 5.49
CA LEU A 51 -12.09 -2.33 5.98
C LEU A 51 -11.95 -1.89 7.44
N MET A 52 -11.80 -2.87 8.33
CA MET A 52 -11.65 -2.70 9.78
C MET A 52 -10.19 -2.58 10.20
N MET A 53 -9.28 -3.26 9.49
CA MET A 53 -7.86 -3.28 9.82
C MET A 53 -7.00 -3.26 8.56
N LEU A 54 -5.95 -2.43 8.60
CA LEU A 54 -4.92 -2.36 7.59
C LEU A 54 -3.55 -2.63 8.25
N THR A 55 -2.86 -3.66 7.78
CA THR A 55 -1.50 -3.99 8.18
C THR A 55 -0.56 -3.69 7.03
N LEU A 56 0.46 -2.86 7.27
CA LEU A 56 1.47 -2.50 6.29
C LEU A 56 2.81 -3.12 6.70
N SER A 57 3.45 -3.82 5.78
CA SER A 57 4.70 -4.53 6.04
C SER A 57 5.75 -4.23 4.97
N TRP A 58 6.95 -3.95 5.46
CA TRP A 58 8.16 -3.76 4.69
C TRP A 58 9.13 -4.89 5.03
N GLU A 59 9.73 -5.49 4.01
CA GLU A 59 10.70 -6.57 4.18
C GLU A 59 12.03 -6.16 3.55
N ARG A 60 12.78 -5.35 4.29
CA ARG A 60 14.11 -4.88 3.89
C ARG A 60 15.18 -5.70 4.58
N ASN A 61 16.01 -6.38 3.80
CA ASN A 61 17.30 -6.86 4.28
C ASN A 61 18.22 -5.63 4.33
N GLY A 62 18.72 -5.31 5.52
CA GLY A 62 19.32 -4.02 5.87
C GLY A 62 20.16 -3.37 4.76
N LEU A 63 19.96 -2.04 4.61
CA LEU A 63 20.63 -1.05 3.75
C LEU A 63 19.90 -0.59 2.47
N SER A 64 18.75 -1.13 2.10
CA SER A 64 18.08 -0.74 0.84
C SER A 64 16.92 0.26 1.04
N LYS A 65 17.07 1.44 0.41
CA LYS A 65 16.16 2.61 0.31
C LYS A 65 16.04 3.47 1.58
N LEU A 66 15.88 4.78 1.38
CA LEU A 66 15.72 5.78 2.45
C LEU A 66 14.37 5.59 3.16
N GLU A 67 14.34 5.77 4.48
CA GLU A 67 13.11 5.85 5.29
C GLU A 67 12.12 6.87 4.70
N GLU A 68 12.64 7.92 4.06
CA GLU A 68 11.86 8.96 3.39
C GLU A 68 10.91 8.43 2.30
N GLU A 69 11.32 7.43 1.52
CA GLU A 69 10.45 6.84 0.49
C GLU A 69 9.34 5.98 1.10
N ASP A 70 9.62 5.31 2.22
CA ASP A 70 8.59 4.57 2.96
C ASP A 70 7.57 5.51 3.58
N GLU A 71 8.05 6.63 4.12
CA GLU A 71 7.19 7.67 4.66
C GLU A 71 6.28 8.27 3.58
N LYS A 72 6.81 8.53 2.37
CA LYS A 72 5.98 8.97 1.22
C LYS A 72 4.91 7.94 0.84
N VAL A 73 5.23 6.65 0.85
CA VAL A 73 4.25 5.58 0.57
C VAL A 73 3.19 5.50 1.68
N LEU A 74 3.61 5.58 2.95
CA LEU A 74 2.72 5.59 4.10
C LEU A 74 1.77 6.80 4.05
N GLU A 75 2.32 7.99 3.77
CA GLU A 75 1.55 9.23 3.65
C GLU A 75 0.62 9.21 2.45
N ALA A 76 0.99 8.62 1.31
CA ALA A 76 0.09 8.45 0.17
C ALA A 76 -1.09 7.51 0.49
N LEU A 77 -0.84 6.43 1.23
CA LEU A 77 -1.90 5.52 1.71
C LEU A 77 -2.79 6.22 2.75
N ARG A 78 -2.23 7.02 3.65
CA ARG A 78 -2.97 7.79 4.66
C ARG A 78 -3.76 8.96 4.09
N THR A 79 -3.20 9.73 3.17
CA THR A 79 -3.90 10.88 2.57
C THR A 79 -5.06 10.43 1.69
N SER A 80 -5.07 9.18 1.21
CA SER A 80 -6.29 8.61 0.66
C SER A 80 -7.44 8.64 1.67
N LEU A 81 -7.19 8.54 2.99
CA LEU A 81 -8.16 8.59 4.10
C LEU A 81 -8.77 9.97 4.38
N GLN A 82 -8.20 11.05 3.84
CA GLN A 82 -8.63 12.43 4.14
C GLN A 82 -9.27 13.16 2.95
N SER A 83 -9.46 12.50 1.80
CA SER A 83 -9.98 13.10 0.56
C SER A 83 -11.50 12.98 0.44
#